data_AF-A0A7D5RGA6-F1
#
_entry.id   AF-A0A7D5RGA6-F1
#
_cell.length_a   1.000
_cell.length_b   1.000
_cell.length_c   1.000
_cell.angle_alpha   90.00
_cell.angle_beta   90.00
_cell.angle_gamma   90.00
#
_symmetry.space_group_name_H-M   'P 1'
#
loop_
_entity.id
_entity.type
_entity.pdbx_description
1 polymer ?
#
loop_
_entity_poly.entity_id
_entity_poly.type
_entity_poly.pdbx_seq_one_letter_code
_entity_poly.pdbx_strand_id
1 'polypeptide(L)'
;MTKITLSVCKAYKNSGMNRVHRKKTKKSWKHYFYDLDEEKFGTEWVSTLKALTLKRRVSKKKQMVCVECGYSFYAFLKKDTDECECPNCNE
;
A
#
# COMPACT_ATOMS: atom_id res chain seq x y z
N MET A 1 -3.45 7.20 13.42
CA MET A 1 -2.73 6.25 12.55
C MET A 1 -3.52 5.99 11.29
N THR A 2 -3.34 6.89 10.32
CA THR A 2 -3.94 6.77 9.00
C THR A 2 -3.05 5.90 8.11
N LYS A 3 -3.44 4.63 7.92
CA LYS A 3 -2.67 3.65 7.15
C LYS A 3 -3.23 3.48 5.75
N ILE A 4 -2.41 3.77 4.74
CA ILE A 4 -2.73 3.48 3.34
C ILE A 4 -2.27 2.06 3.02
N THR A 5 -3.19 1.20 2.59
CA THR A 5 -2.86 -0.15 2.16
C THR A 5 -2.21 -0.11 0.78
N LEU A 6 -0.95 -0.56 0.68
CA LEU A 6 -0.21 -0.63 -0.59
C LEU A 6 -0.33 -2.01 -1.23
N SER A 7 -0.22 -3.07 -0.43
CA SER A 7 -0.28 -4.44 -0.94
C SER A 7 -0.62 -5.44 0.15
N VAL A 8 -1.28 -6.53 -0.25
CA VAL A 8 -1.61 -7.65 0.63
C VAL A 8 -1.33 -8.96 -0.11
N CYS A 9 -0.31 -9.69 0.31
CA CYS A 9 0.12 -10.91 -0.35
C CYS A 9 0.51 -12.01 0.64
N LYS A 10 0.70 -13.24 0.15
CA LYS A 10 1.19 -14.34 0.97
C LYS A 10 2.72 -14.36 0.93
N ALA A 11 3.35 -14.28 2.10
CA ALA A 11 4.80 -14.32 2.26
C ALA A 11 5.22 -15.36 3.31
N TYR A 12 6.46 -15.80 3.26
CA TYR A 12 7.04 -16.63 4.33
C TYR A 12 7.43 -15.75 5.51
N LYS A 13 7.08 -16.17 6.73
CA LYS A 13 7.42 -15.44 7.95
C LYS A 13 8.93 -15.22 8.11
N ASN A 14 9.70 -16.24 7.72
CA ASN A 14 11.15 -16.20 7.81
C ASN A 14 11.78 -15.83 6.46
N SER A 15 11.12 -15.01 5.64
CA SER A 15 11.73 -14.49 4.41
C SER A 15 12.91 -13.57 4.75
N GLY A 16 13.99 -13.64 3.96
CA GLY A 16 15.21 -12.86 4.17
C GLY A 16 16.40 -13.47 3.42
N MET A 17 17.47 -12.69 3.26
CA MET A 17 18.70 -13.15 2.63
C MET A 17 19.26 -14.36 3.42
N ASN A 18 19.70 -15.40 2.71
CA ASN A 18 20.28 -16.64 3.27
C ASN A 18 19.35 -17.49 4.15
N ARG A 19 18.02 -17.38 3.99
CA ARG A 19 17.07 -18.23 4.71
C ARG A 19 16.48 -19.30 3.80
N VAL A 20 16.75 -20.57 4.10
CA VAL A 20 16.18 -21.72 3.40
C VAL A 20 14.87 -22.15 4.08
N HIS A 21 13.79 -22.21 3.30
CA HIS A 21 12.50 -22.70 3.79
C HIS A 21 12.44 -24.23 3.76
N ARG A 22 11.80 -24.84 4.78
CA ARG A 22 11.52 -26.27 4.76
C ARG A 22 10.42 -26.56 3.72
N LYS A 23 10.44 -27.76 3.13
CA LYS A 23 9.50 -28.17 2.06
C LYS A 23 8.01 -27.97 2.40
N LYS A 24 7.62 -28.08 3.68
CA LYS A 24 6.22 -27.92 4.15
C LYS A 24 5.93 -26.56 4.81
N THR A 25 6.82 -25.58 4.71
CA THR A 25 6.57 -24.26 5.29
C THR A 25 5.40 -23.58 4.58
N LYS A 26 4.39 -23.17 5.37
CA LYS A 26 3.22 -22.46 4.86
C LYS A 26 3.50 -20.96 4.79
N LYS A 27 2.94 -20.29 3.76
CA LYS A 27 2.93 -18.82 3.68
C LYS A 27 1.80 -18.25 4.54
N SER A 28 2.03 -17.07 5.10
CA SER A 28 1.04 -16.30 5.86
C SER A 28 0.71 -15.01 5.12
N TRP A 29 -0.44 -14.41 5.40
CA TRP A 29 -0.81 -13.11 4.80
C TRP A 29 -0.01 -11.99 5.43
N LYS A 30 0.61 -11.16 4.58
CA LYS A 30 1.39 -9.99 4.95
C LYS A 30 0.75 -8.77 4.32
N HIS A 31 0.52 -7.76 5.16
CA HIS A 31 -0.01 -6.45 4.78
C HIS A 31 1.16 -5.46 4.75
N TYR A 32 1.27 -4.76 3.64
CA TYR A 32 2.23 -3.68 3.40
C TYR A 32 1.46 -2.37 3.35
N PHE A 33 1.84 -1.42 4.19
CA PHE A 33 1.15 -0.15 4.32
C PHE A 33 2.14 1.00 4.40
N TYR A 34 1.64 2.19 4.06
CA TYR A 34 2.30 3.45 4.36
C TYR A 34 1.55 4.10 5.53
N ASP A 35 2.27 4.44 6.59
CA ASP A 35 1.74 5.22 7.69
C ASP A 35 1.93 6.71 7.35
N LEU A 36 0.83 7.44 7.17
CA LEU A 36 0.89 8.86 6.85
C LEU A 36 1.36 9.70 8.03
N ASP A 37 1.02 9.29 9.26
CA ASP A 37 1.32 10.09 10.46
C ASP A 37 2.82 10.01 10.81
N GLU A 38 3.47 8.88 10.50
CA GLU A 38 4.91 8.66 10.74
C GLU A 38 5.77 8.76 9.46
N GLU A 39 5.15 8.99 8.30
CA GLU A 39 5.76 8.96 6.97
C GLU A 39 6.65 7.73 6.72
N LYS A 40 6.19 6.54 7.12
CA LYS A 40 6.99 5.31 7.11
C LYS A 40 6.29 4.14 6.44
N PHE A 41 7.12 3.31 5.81
CA PHE A 41 6.69 2.01 5.31
C PHE A 41 6.62 0.99 6.44
N GLY A 42 5.45 0.38 6.62
CA GLY A 42 5.19 -0.61 7.64
C GLY A 42 4.75 -1.95 7.05
N THR A 43 5.02 -3.03 7.79
CA THR A 43 4.49 -4.35 7.45
C THR A 43 3.94 -5.06 8.66
N GLU A 44 2.82 -5.78 8.50
CA GLU A 44 2.23 -6.59 9.56
C GLU A 44 1.72 -7.94 9.03
N TRP A 45 1.72 -8.96 9.89
CA TRP A 45 1.09 -10.24 9.59
C TRP A 45 -0.39 -10.19 9.94
N VAL A 46 -1.24 -10.68 9.05
CA VAL A 46 -2.70 -10.57 9.20
C VAL A 46 -3.40 -11.91 9.07
N SER A 47 -4.59 -12.00 9.65
CA SER A 47 -5.49 -13.15 9.45
C SER A 47 -6.08 -13.14 8.04
N THR A 48 -6.62 -14.28 7.59
CA THR A 48 -7.23 -14.41 6.26
C THR A 48 -8.40 -13.43 6.04
N LEU A 49 -9.26 -13.26 7.04
CA LEU A 49 -10.39 -12.34 6.96
C LEU A 49 -9.93 -10.89 6.83
N LYS A 50 -8.94 -10.47 7.64
CA LYS A 50 -8.34 -9.13 7.56
C LYS A 50 -7.63 -8.93 6.22
N ALA A 51 -6.98 -9.96 5.67
CA ALA A 51 -6.36 -9.87 4.34
C ALA A 51 -7.38 -9.59 3.23
N LEU A 52 -8.55 -10.22 3.28
CA LEU A 52 -9.62 -10.01 2.29
C LEU A 52 -10.16 -8.59 2.33
N THR A 53 -10.38 -8.02 3.51
CA THR A 53 -10.87 -6.64 3.64
C THR A 53 -9.82 -5.63 3.19
N LEU A 54 -8.55 -5.84 3.54
CA LEU A 54 -7.45 -4.96 3.14
C LEU A 54 -7.19 -5.02 1.63
N LYS A 55 -7.32 -6.18 0.98
CA LYS A 55 -7.19 -6.30 -0.48
C LYS A 55 -8.16 -5.40 -1.26
N ARG A 56 -9.35 -5.19 -0.72
CA ARG A 56 -10.36 -4.29 -1.33
C ARG A 56 -10.04 -2.81 -1.13
N ARG A 57 -9.11 -2.48 -0.22
CA ARG A 57 -8.71 -1.12 0.14
C ARG A 57 -7.33 -0.74 -0.39
N VAL A 58 -6.72 -1.58 -1.23
CA VAL A 58 -5.41 -1.29 -1.84
C VAL A 58 -5.51 -0.03 -2.68
N SER A 59 -4.63 0.92 -2.39
CA SER A 59 -4.44 2.13 -3.19
C SER A 59 -3.11 2.03 -3.95
N LYS A 60 -3.08 2.57 -5.17
CA LYS A 60 -1.89 2.64 -6.01
C LYS A 60 -1.34 4.06 -5.97
N LYS A 61 -0.02 4.19 -5.83
CA LYS A 61 0.66 5.47 -6.04
C LYS A 61 0.62 5.78 -7.54
N LYS A 62 0.08 6.94 -7.90
CA LYS A 62 0.03 7.44 -9.27
C LYS A 62 0.61 8.85 -9.32
N GLN A 63 1.29 9.16 -10.42
CA GLN A 63 1.65 10.52 -10.76
C GLN A 63 0.46 11.13 -11.51
N MET A 64 -0.04 12.23 -10.98
CA MET A 64 -1.14 13.00 -11.56
C MET A 64 -0.59 14.35 -12.00
N VAL A 65 -1.18 14.93 -13.03
CA VAL A 65 -0.87 16.27 -13.51
C VAL A 65 -2.13 17.09 -13.41
N CYS A 66 -2.05 18.23 -12.74
CA CYS A 66 -3.17 19.16 -12.69
C CYS A 66 -3.39 19.78 -14.07
N VAL A 67 -4.64 19.79 -14.54
CA VAL A 67 -5.00 20.40 -15.82
C VAL A 67 -4.92 21.92 -15.77
N GLU A 68 -5.11 22.52 -14.59
CA GLU A 68 -5.16 23.97 -14.41
C GLU A 68 -3.76 24.60 -14.28
N CYS A 69 -2.91 24.07 -13.39
CA CYS A 69 -1.58 24.63 -13.14
C CYS A 69 -0.42 23.85 -13.77
N GLY A 70 -0.68 22.68 -14.37
CA GLY A 70 0.36 21.82 -14.94
C GLY A 70 1.27 21.15 -13.91
N TYR A 71 1.04 21.34 -12.60
CA TYR A 71 1.86 20.77 -11.54
C TYR A 71 1.68 19.26 -11.46
N SER A 72 2.80 18.52 -11.43
CA SER A 72 2.80 17.06 -11.29
C SER A 72 3.02 16.66 -9.83
N PHE A 73 2.12 15.85 -9.28
CA PHE A 73 2.20 15.37 -7.90
C PHE A 73 1.86 13.88 -7.80
N TYR A 74 2.19 13.27 -6.66
CA TYR A 74 1.86 11.88 -6.40
C TYR A 74 0.65 11.77 -5.49
N ALA A 75 -0.33 10.97 -5.88
CA ALA A 75 -1.51 10.65 -5.09
C ALA A 75 -1.67 9.13 -4.94
N PHE A 76 -2.30 8.70 -3.84
CA PHE A 76 -2.68 7.31 -3.62
C PHE A 76 -4.15 7.10 -3.95
N LEU A 77 -4.44 6.55 -5.13
CA LEU A 77 -5.81 6.37 -5.62
C LEU A 77 -6.22 4.90 -5.56
N LYS A 78 -7.51 4.62 -5.28
CA LYS A 78 -8.04 3.25 -5.31
C LYS A 78 -8.41 2.84 -6.72
N LYS A 79 -9.06 3.75 -7.45
CA LYS A 79 -9.40 3.60 -8.86
C LYS A 79 -8.70 4.67 -9.68
N ASP A 80 -8.58 4.37 -10.96
CA ASP A 80 -7.94 5.26 -11.92
C ASP A 80 -8.81 6.49 -12.24
N THR A 81 -10.11 6.37 -12.00
CA THR A 81 -11.12 7.42 -12.18
C THR A 81 -11.35 8.25 -10.92
N ASP A 82 -10.67 7.94 -9.80
CA ASP A 82 -10.87 8.72 -8.58
C ASP A 82 -10.23 10.10 -8.78
N GLU A 83 -11.02 11.16 -8.54
CA GLU A 83 -10.56 12.54 -8.59
C GLU A 83 -9.71 12.84 -7.34
N CYS A 84 -8.69 13.67 -7.51
CA CYS A 84 -7.88 14.17 -6.40
C CYS A 84 -7.66 15.66 -6.55
N GLU A 85 -7.71 16.37 -5.43
CA GLU A 85 -7.43 17.79 -5.38
C GLU A 85 -5.95 18.06 -5.69
N CYS A 86 -5.70 19.13 -6.44
CA CYS A 86 -4.33 19.56 -6.69
C CYS A 86 -3.80 20.27 -5.45
N PRO A 87 -2.64 19.85 -4.91
CA PRO A 87 -2.04 20.50 -3.75
C PRO A 87 -1.55 21.93 -4.04
N ASN A 88 -1.41 22.31 -5.31
CA ASN A 88 -0.88 23.61 -5.74
C ASN A 88 -1.95 24.62 -6.19
N CYS A 89 -3.17 24.18 -6.56
CA CYS A 89 -4.27 25.11 -6.89
C CYS A 89 -5.08 25.54 -5.65
N ASN A 90 -4.88 24.87 -4.51
CA ASN A 90 -5.52 25.20 -3.24
C ASN A 90 -4.62 26.08 -2.34
N GLU A 91 -3.52 26.61 -2.87
CA GLU A 91 -2.69 27.69 -2.28
C GLU A 91 -2.91 29.02 -3.03
#